data_AF-A0A2V8A330-F1
#
_entry.id   AF-A0A2V8A330-F1
#
_cell.length_a   1.000
_cell.length_b   1.000
_cell.length_c   1.000
_cell.angle_alpha   90.00
_cell.angle_beta   90.00
_cell.angle_gamma   90.00
#
_symmetry.space_group_name_H-M   'P 1'
#
loop_
_entity.id
_entity.type
_entity.pdbx_description
1 polymer ?
#
loop_
_entity_poly.entity_id
_entity_poly.type
_entity_poly.pdbx_seq_one_letter_code
_entity_poly.pdbx_strand_id
1 'polypeptide(L)'
;MTDDMIKALAAKGGVIQINYSTSFLSNELYEATQKNVPPAERPSVSWEKIVEHIDHAVKLAGPTHVGLGSDFDGTTVPVGMDDVTQLPKITEALLAKGYSEQDVTNILGGNLLRLMERVEQVARDSRAGMAGEAGRAGAAILPTPFLIIPGLARQNLYPTPNVTLCALSGVSAEIREKR
;
A
#
# COMPACT_ATOMS: atom_id res chain seq x y z
N MET A 1 12.91 11.66 -2.46
CA MET A 1 13.34 10.53 -3.32
C MET A 1 14.12 11.08 -4.50
N THR A 2 15.10 10.34 -5.05
CA THR A 2 15.77 10.76 -6.28
C THR A 2 14.90 10.45 -7.51
N ASP A 3 15.16 11.14 -8.63
CA ASP A 3 14.46 10.92 -9.90
C ASP A 3 14.59 9.46 -10.38
N ASP A 4 15.74 8.83 -10.17
CA ASP A 4 15.96 7.43 -10.55
C ASP A 4 15.12 6.47 -9.71
N MET A 5 14.95 6.76 -8.41
CA MET A 5 14.04 5.97 -7.56
C MET A 5 12.58 6.13 -8.02
N ILE A 6 12.18 7.34 -8.42
CA ILE A 6 10.83 7.62 -8.93
C ILE A 6 10.56 6.79 -10.19
N LYS A 7 11.48 6.84 -11.16
CA LYS A 7 11.39 6.06 -12.40
C LYS A 7 11.40 4.55 -12.13
N ALA A 8 12.26 4.08 -11.22
CA ALA A 8 12.36 2.66 -10.87
C ALA A 8 11.06 2.14 -10.24
N LEU A 9 10.42 2.91 -9.36
CA LEU A 9 9.15 2.56 -8.76
C LEU A 9 8.03 2.51 -9.81
N ALA A 10 7.99 3.51 -10.70
CA ALA A 10 7.02 3.56 -11.80
C ALA A 10 7.17 2.36 -12.76
N ALA A 11 8.41 1.98 -13.09
CA ALA A 11 8.72 0.81 -13.92
C ALA A 11 8.24 -0.52 -13.31
N LYS A 12 7.96 -0.56 -12.00
CA LYS A 12 7.38 -1.72 -11.31
C LYS A 12 5.86 -1.64 -11.17
N GLY A 13 5.22 -0.63 -11.75
CA GLY A 13 3.78 -0.42 -11.67
C GLY A 13 3.31 0.28 -10.38
N GLY A 14 4.25 0.75 -9.55
CA GLY A 14 3.97 1.39 -8.26
C GLY A 14 3.34 2.78 -8.39
N VAL A 15 2.99 3.38 -7.25
CA VAL A 15 2.41 4.73 -7.17
C VAL A 15 3.13 5.52 -6.09
N ILE A 16 3.44 6.78 -6.37
CA ILE A 16 4.09 7.72 -5.46
C ILE A 16 3.03 8.67 -4.95
N GLN A 17 2.72 8.59 -3.66
CA GLN A 17 1.82 9.54 -3.02
C GLN A 17 2.62 10.72 -2.49
N ILE A 18 2.31 11.92 -3.01
CA ILE A 18 3.02 13.15 -2.63
C ILE A 18 2.62 13.56 -1.22
N ASN A 19 3.62 13.69 -0.35
CA ASN A 19 3.46 14.05 1.06
C ASN A 19 3.41 15.57 1.24
N TYR A 20 2.58 16.05 2.19
CA TYR A 20 2.38 17.50 2.38
C TYR A 20 3.28 18.09 3.47
N SER A 21 4.21 17.33 4.04
CA SER A 21 5.17 17.84 5.01
C SER A 21 6.01 18.94 4.38
N THR A 22 5.96 20.12 4.99
CA THR A 22 6.74 21.28 4.55
C THR A 22 8.24 20.98 4.51
N SER A 23 8.74 20.12 5.40
CA SER A 23 10.14 19.66 5.44
C SER A 23 10.55 18.80 4.24
N PHE A 24 9.60 18.20 3.53
CA PHE A 24 9.84 17.42 2.31
C PHE A 24 9.56 18.22 1.04
N LEU A 25 8.75 19.28 1.13
CA LEU A 25 8.38 20.12 0.00
C LEU A 25 9.42 21.22 -0.30
N SER A 26 10.22 21.64 0.69
CA SER A 26 11.19 22.73 0.54
C SER A 26 12.57 22.38 1.11
N ASN A 27 13.59 22.43 0.25
CA ASN A 27 14.99 22.28 0.66
C ASN A 27 15.42 23.39 1.63
N GLU A 28 14.94 24.62 1.44
CA GLU A 28 15.29 25.75 2.32
C GLU A 28 14.80 25.49 3.75
N LEU A 29 13.55 25.03 3.89
CA LEU A 29 13.01 24.68 5.21
C LEU A 29 13.70 23.45 5.80
N TYR A 30 13.99 22.45 4.97
CA TYR A 30 14.73 21.27 5.38
C TYR A 30 16.10 21.66 5.96
N GLU A 31 16.87 22.46 5.25
CA GLU A 31 18.18 22.95 5.68
C GLU A 31 18.10 23.82 6.94
N ALA A 32 17.11 24.71 7.03
CA ALA A 32 16.88 25.51 8.23
C ALA A 32 16.58 24.62 9.45
N THR A 33 15.82 23.54 9.26
CA THR A 33 15.53 22.56 10.31
C THR A 33 16.79 21.81 10.73
N GLN A 34 17.64 21.39 9.78
CA GLN A 34 18.94 20.75 10.09
C GLN A 34 19.89 21.67 10.84
N LYS A 35 19.84 22.98 10.57
CA LYS A 35 20.64 24.01 11.25
C LYS A 35 20.04 24.44 12.60
N ASN A 36 18.97 23.80 13.06
CA ASN A 36 18.24 24.16 14.29
C ASN A 36 17.77 25.62 14.34
N VAL A 37 17.42 26.19 13.17
CA VAL A 37 16.84 27.54 13.11
C VAL A 37 15.52 27.55 13.89
N PRO A 38 15.27 28.56 14.77
CA PRO A 38 14.03 28.68 15.52
C PRO A 38 12.81 28.72 14.59
N PRO A 39 11.67 28.08 14.93
CA PRO A 39 10.48 28.03 14.07
C PRO A 39 10.01 29.39 13.55
N ALA A 40 10.12 30.45 14.34
CA ALA A 40 9.71 31.81 13.97
C ALA A 40 10.56 32.44 12.85
N GLU A 41 11.77 31.93 12.62
CA GLU A 41 12.71 32.41 11.60
C GLU A 41 12.78 31.50 10.37
N ARG A 42 12.02 30.39 10.37
CA ARG A 42 12.01 29.45 9.25
C ARG A 42 11.24 30.00 8.06
N PRO A 43 11.65 29.67 6.82
CA PRO A 43 10.93 30.07 5.63
C PRO A 43 9.54 29.43 5.61
N SER A 44 8.54 30.22 5.21
CA SER A 44 7.18 29.71 4.98
C SER A 44 7.13 28.91 3.69
N VAL A 45 6.38 27.80 3.69
CA VAL A 45 6.17 26.95 2.51
C VAL A 45 4.70 27.06 2.10
N SER A 46 4.47 27.44 0.85
CA SER A 46 3.12 27.60 0.29
C SER A 46 2.59 26.28 -0.26
N TRP A 47 1.27 26.09 -0.23
CA TRP A 47 0.63 24.85 -0.68
C TRP A 47 0.86 24.53 -2.16
N GLU A 48 1.11 25.53 -3.01
CA GLU A 48 1.42 25.36 -4.43
C GLU A 48 2.65 24.48 -4.64
N LYS A 49 3.55 24.37 -3.65
CA LYS A 49 4.68 23.42 -3.68
C LYS A 49 4.20 21.98 -3.82
N ILE A 50 3.04 21.61 -3.27
CA ILE A 50 2.45 20.28 -3.49
C ILE A 50 2.22 20.04 -4.98
N VAL A 51 1.64 21.03 -5.68
CA VAL A 51 1.35 20.95 -7.12
C VAL A 51 2.64 20.91 -7.94
N GLU A 52 3.67 21.65 -7.56
CA GLU A 52 4.99 21.58 -8.21
C GLU A 52 5.61 20.17 -8.09
N HIS A 53 5.51 19.55 -6.91
CA HIS A 53 6.03 18.18 -6.69
C HIS A 53 5.21 17.13 -7.44
N ILE A 54 3.88 17.27 -7.51
CA ILE A 54 3.03 16.44 -8.37
C ILE A 54 3.49 16.57 -9.83
N ASP A 55 3.67 17.79 -10.32
CA ASP A 55 4.05 18.06 -11.71
C ASP A 55 5.43 17.46 -12.06
N HIS A 56 6.40 17.55 -11.15
CA HIS A 56 7.70 16.90 -11.31
C HIS A 56 7.58 15.37 -11.36
N ALA A 57 6.82 14.77 -10.44
CA ALA A 57 6.62 13.33 -10.41
C ALA A 57 5.92 12.81 -11.68
N VAL A 58 4.91 13.55 -12.18
CA VAL A 58 4.23 13.23 -13.45
C VAL A 58 5.20 13.30 -14.61
N LYS A 59 6.06 14.32 -14.71
CA LYS A 59 7.03 14.44 -15.80
C LYS A 59 8.01 13.27 -15.86
N LEU A 60 8.33 12.67 -14.72
CA LEU A 60 9.29 11.56 -14.63
C LEU A 60 8.63 10.19 -14.81
N ALA A 61 7.46 9.98 -14.21
CA ALA A 61 6.83 8.67 -14.07
C ALA A 61 5.54 8.52 -14.89
N GLY A 62 4.96 9.62 -15.36
CA GLY A 62 3.63 9.67 -15.96
C GLY A 62 2.50 9.80 -14.92
N PRO A 63 1.32 10.28 -15.33
CA PRO A 63 0.20 10.56 -14.43
C PRO A 63 -0.40 9.32 -13.77
N THR A 64 -0.13 8.11 -14.31
CA THR A 64 -0.63 6.83 -13.78
C THR A 64 0.11 6.31 -12.55
N HIS A 65 1.16 7.01 -12.12
CA HIS A 65 2.06 6.61 -11.04
C HIS A 65 2.15 7.63 -9.91
N VAL A 66 1.28 8.63 -9.90
CA VAL A 66 1.26 9.70 -8.89
C VAL A 66 -0.06 9.67 -8.13
N GLY A 67 -0.03 10.00 -6.83
CA GLY A 67 -1.20 10.14 -5.99
C GLY A 67 -0.99 11.16 -4.87
N LEU A 68 -1.98 11.26 -3.99
CA LEU A 68 -1.97 12.18 -2.84
C LEU A 68 -1.74 11.42 -1.53
N GLY A 69 -0.92 11.94 -0.63
CA GLY A 69 -0.64 11.33 0.67
C GLY A 69 -0.41 12.40 1.74
N SER A 70 -1.47 13.08 2.17
CA SER A 70 -1.37 14.34 2.91
C SER A 70 -0.57 14.27 4.22
N ASP A 71 -0.72 13.17 4.96
CA ASP A 71 -0.18 13.05 6.33
C ASP A 71 -0.75 14.13 7.27
N PHE A 72 -2.02 14.50 7.05
CA PHE A 72 -2.78 15.32 8.00
C PHE A 72 -2.75 14.67 9.38
N ASP A 73 -2.69 15.49 10.43
CA ASP A 73 -2.50 15.09 11.83
C ASP A 73 -1.15 14.39 12.15
N GLY A 74 -0.30 14.12 11.15
CA GLY A 74 1.02 13.51 11.30
C GLY A 74 2.19 14.47 11.10
N THR A 75 1.97 15.62 10.46
CA THR A 75 3.05 16.55 10.06
C THR A 75 2.67 18.03 10.09
N THR A 76 3.66 18.89 9.89
CA THR A 76 3.44 20.33 9.61
C THR A 76 3.19 20.53 8.12
N VAL A 77 1.97 20.95 7.80
CA VAL A 77 1.48 21.20 6.42
C VAL A 77 1.75 22.64 5.96
N PRO A 78 1.80 22.91 4.63
CA PRO A 78 2.08 24.23 4.09
C PRO A 78 0.91 25.19 4.27
N VAL A 79 1.24 26.48 4.23
CA VAL A 79 0.26 27.56 4.36
C VAL A 79 -0.77 27.46 3.23
N GLY A 80 -2.05 27.47 3.60
CA GLY A 80 -3.17 27.36 2.67
C GLY A 80 -3.66 25.93 2.40
N MET A 81 -3.02 24.92 3.02
CA MET A 81 -3.44 23.51 3.04
C MET A 81 -3.58 23.02 4.49
N ASP A 82 -4.34 23.75 5.30
CA ASP A 82 -4.41 23.53 6.75
C ASP A 82 -5.13 22.22 7.12
N ASP A 83 -6.10 21.79 6.30
CA ASP A 83 -6.89 20.59 6.53
C ASP A 83 -7.47 20.00 5.23
N VAL A 84 -8.26 18.92 5.38
CA VAL A 84 -8.90 18.20 4.28
C VAL A 84 -9.89 19.03 3.46
N THR A 85 -10.43 20.12 4.01
CA THR A 85 -11.38 20.99 3.29
C THR A 85 -10.72 21.73 2.12
N GLN A 86 -9.39 21.82 2.13
CA GLN A 86 -8.59 22.51 1.11
C GLN A 86 -8.15 21.62 -0.05
N LEU A 87 -8.40 20.30 0.01
CA LEU A 87 -8.07 19.38 -1.08
C LEU A 87 -8.65 19.76 -2.46
N PRO A 88 -9.85 20.37 -2.59
CA PRO A 88 -10.34 20.84 -3.89
C PRO A 88 -9.40 21.81 -4.61
N LYS A 89 -8.56 22.57 -3.89
CA LYS A 89 -7.56 23.47 -4.50
C LYS A 89 -6.56 22.72 -5.38
N ILE A 90 -6.19 21.50 -4.99
CA ILE A 90 -5.26 20.67 -5.77
C ILE A 90 -5.94 20.27 -7.09
N THR A 91 -7.20 19.85 -7.03
CA THR A 91 -7.99 19.51 -8.22
C THR A 91 -8.08 20.68 -9.18
N GLU A 92 -8.46 21.86 -8.69
CA GLU A 92 -8.56 23.08 -9.49
C GLU A 92 -7.22 23.47 -10.11
N ALA A 93 -6.13 23.41 -9.34
CA ALA A 93 -4.80 23.73 -9.85
C ALA A 93 -4.31 22.77 -10.93
N LEU A 94 -4.56 21.46 -10.79
CA LEU A 94 -4.18 20.48 -11.82
C LEU A 94 -4.99 20.69 -13.11
N LEU A 95 -6.30 20.93 -12.99
CA LEU A 95 -7.14 21.25 -14.15
C LEU A 95 -6.67 22.54 -14.84
N ALA A 96 -6.39 23.59 -14.06
CA ALA A 96 -5.88 24.86 -14.59
C ALA A 96 -4.51 24.72 -15.29
N LYS A 97 -3.69 23.73 -14.89
CA LYS A 97 -2.42 23.38 -15.56
C LYS A 97 -2.60 22.56 -16.84
N GLY A 98 -3.83 22.15 -17.18
CA GLY A 98 -4.14 21.42 -18.40
C GLY A 98 -4.07 19.89 -18.27
N TYR A 99 -4.07 19.35 -17.04
CA TYR A 99 -4.27 17.91 -16.85
C TYR A 99 -5.67 17.51 -17.30
N SER A 100 -5.78 16.34 -17.94
CA SER A 100 -7.08 15.80 -18.30
C SER A 100 -7.88 15.44 -17.05
N GLU A 101 -9.22 15.49 -17.12
CA GLU A 101 -10.06 15.06 -16.00
C GLU A 101 -9.74 13.62 -15.57
N GLN A 102 -9.46 12.74 -16.53
CA GLN A 102 -9.08 11.35 -16.26
C GLN A 102 -7.76 11.25 -15.48
N ASP A 103 -6.74 12.04 -15.83
CA ASP A 103 -5.47 12.07 -15.10
C ASP A 103 -5.67 12.60 -13.68
N VAL A 104 -6.48 13.64 -13.52
CA VAL A 104 -6.82 14.18 -12.20
C VAL A 104 -7.56 13.13 -11.37
N THR A 105 -8.59 12.46 -11.90
CA THR A 105 -9.28 11.35 -11.21
C THR A 105 -8.31 10.24 -10.79
N ASN A 106 -7.35 9.90 -11.65
CA ASN A 106 -6.33 8.91 -11.35
C ASN A 106 -5.41 9.35 -10.20
N ILE A 107 -4.96 10.60 -10.21
CA ILE A 107 -4.12 11.19 -9.14
C ILE A 107 -4.88 11.26 -7.81
N LEU A 108 -6.17 11.62 -7.84
CA LEU A 108 -6.99 11.72 -6.63
C LEU A 108 -7.24 10.38 -5.94
N GLY A 109 -7.07 9.25 -6.64
CA GLY A 109 -7.18 7.93 -6.00
C GLY A 109 -7.23 6.75 -6.96
N GLY A 110 -7.57 6.95 -8.23
CA GLY A 110 -7.67 5.84 -9.20
C GLY A 110 -6.37 5.03 -9.33
N ASN A 111 -5.21 5.69 -9.26
CA ASN A 111 -3.91 5.01 -9.30
C ASN A 111 -3.68 4.12 -8.08
N LEU A 112 -4.04 4.59 -6.89
CA LEU A 112 -3.93 3.82 -5.65
C LEU A 112 -4.85 2.60 -5.71
N LEU A 113 -6.09 2.77 -6.14
CA LEU A 113 -7.05 1.66 -6.27
C LEU A 113 -6.55 0.59 -7.25
N ARG A 114 -6.06 1.01 -8.43
CA ARG A 114 -5.39 0.11 -9.40
C ARG A 114 -4.25 -0.68 -8.76
N LEU A 115 -3.41 -0.03 -7.95
CA LEU A 115 -2.30 -0.68 -7.27
C LEU A 115 -2.81 -1.69 -6.22
N MET A 116 -3.80 -1.32 -5.42
CA MET A 116 -4.40 -2.20 -4.42
C MET A 116 -5.01 -3.46 -5.06
N GLU A 117 -5.75 -3.33 -6.15
CA GLU A 117 -6.28 -4.46 -6.92
C GLU A 117 -5.16 -5.41 -7.39
N ARG A 118 -4.04 -4.86 -7.86
CA ARG A 118 -2.88 -5.66 -8.29
C ARG A 118 -2.26 -6.41 -7.12
N VAL A 119 -2.12 -5.77 -5.96
CA VAL A 119 -1.58 -6.38 -4.74
C VAL A 119 -2.47 -7.54 -4.29
N GLU A 120 -3.79 -7.34 -4.27
CA GLU A 120 -4.74 -8.39 -3.93
C GLU A 120 -4.71 -9.57 -4.90
N GLN A 121 -4.56 -9.31 -6.20
CA GLN A 121 -4.43 -10.36 -7.20
C GLN A 121 -3.20 -11.23 -6.94
N VAL A 122 -2.03 -10.61 -6.74
CA VAL A 122 -0.79 -11.33 -6.42
C VAL A 122 -0.93 -12.15 -5.13
N ALA A 123 -1.62 -11.60 -4.12
CA ALA A 123 -1.88 -12.33 -2.88
C ALA A 123 -2.75 -13.57 -3.10
N ARG A 124 -3.78 -13.49 -3.97
CA ARG A 124 -4.63 -14.65 -4.34
C ARG A 124 -3.82 -15.71 -5.07
N ASP A 125 -3.06 -15.31 -6.08
CA ASP A 125 -2.26 -16.23 -6.90
C ASP A 125 -1.19 -16.94 -6.06
N SER A 126 -0.54 -16.22 -5.16
CA SER A 126 0.46 -16.79 -4.24
C SER A 126 -0.15 -17.83 -3.30
N ARG A 127 -1.35 -17.56 -2.75
CA ARG A 127 -2.06 -18.51 -1.89
C ARG A 127 -2.50 -19.76 -2.66
N ALA A 128 -2.97 -19.60 -3.90
CA ALA A 128 -3.34 -20.72 -4.76
C ALA A 128 -2.14 -21.61 -5.12
N GLY A 129 -0.98 -21.00 -5.39
CA GLY A 129 0.28 -21.70 -5.62
C GLY A 129 0.71 -22.56 -4.42
N MET A 130 0.66 -21.99 -3.21
CA MET A 130 0.98 -22.72 -1.98
C MET A 130 0.04 -23.91 -1.72
N ALA A 131 -1.26 -23.75 -1.98
CA ALA A 131 -2.23 -24.85 -1.87
C ALA A 131 -1.96 -25.95 -2.91
N GLY A 132 -1.54 -25.58 -4.13
CA GLY A 132 -1.17 -26.52 -5.19
C GLY A 132 0.10 -27.32 -4.90
N GLU A 133 1.12 -26.69 -4.31
CA GLU A 133 2.35 -27.38 -3.88
C GLU A 133 2.11 -28.32 -2.69
N ALA A 134 1.32 -27.89 -1.70
CA ALA A 134 0.92 -28.76 -0.59
C ALA A 134 0.10 -29.98 -1.08
N GLY A 135 -0.79 -29.79 -2.05
CA GLY A 135 -1.57 -30.87 -2.66
C GLY A 135 -0.72 -31.87 -3.45
N ARG A 136 0.38 -31.42 -4.09
CA ARG A 136 1.34 -32.30 -4.79
C ARG A 136 2.22 -33.10 -3.82
N ALA A 137 2.60 -32.52 -2.69
CA ALA A 137 3.36 -33.21 -1.65
C ALA A 137 2.53 -34.30 -0.93
N GLY A 138 1.20 -34.18 -0.91
CA GLY A 138 0.29 -35.16 -0.29
C GLY A 138 -0.03 -36.42 -1.10
N ALA A 139 0.42 -36.52 -2.36
CA ALA A 139 0.09 -37.65 -3.25
C ALA A 139 1.10 -38.82 -3.19
N ALA A 140 2.17 -38.71 -2.39
CA ALA A 140 3.17 -39.76 -2.22
C ALA A 140 3.01 -40.49 -0.88
N ILE A 141 1.85 -41.13 -0.65
CA ILE A 141 1.71 -42.13 0.43
C ILE A 141 1.74 -43.51 -0.23
N LEU A 142 2.92 -44.12 -0.25
CA LEU A 142 3.08 -45.54 -0.55
C LEU A 142 2.39 -46.37 0.54
N PRO A 143 1.72 -47.49 0.21
CA PRO A 143 1.07 -48.32 1.21
C PRO A 143 2.13 -49.21 1.88
N THR A 144 2.57 -48.83 3.08
CA THR A 144 3.24 -49.78 3.99
C THR A 144 2.31 -50.11 5.15
N PRO A 145 2.10 -51.39 5.49
CA PRO A 145 1.23 -51.76 6.59
C PRO A 145 1.99 -51.54 7.89
N PHE A 146 1.62 -50.52 8.66
CA PHE A 146 2.18 -50.33 9.99
C PHE A 146 1.22 -50.88 11.05
N LEU A 147 1.74 -51.88 11.76
CA LEU A 147 1.17 -52.62 12.87
C LEU A 147 0.80 -51.68 14.04
N ILE A 148 -0.44 -51.76 14.54
CA ILE A 148 -0.89 -51.01 15.72
C ILE A 148 -0.34 -51.69 16.99
N ILE A 149 0.44 -50.95 17.78
CA ILE A 149 0.73 -51.27 19.18
C ILE A 149 -0.02 -50.27 20.06
N PRO A 150 -0.96 -50.69 20.94
CA PRO A 150 -1.67 -49.78 21.82
C PRO A 150 -0.92 -49.60 23.14
N GLY A 151 -0.77 -48.35 23.58
CA GLY A 151 -0.56 -48.02 24.99
C GLY A 151 0.61 -47.09 25.28
N LEU A 152 0.34 -45.80 25.40
CA LEU A 152 0.76 -45.06 26.59
C LEU A 152 -0.08 -43.78 26.76
N ALA A 153 -0.58 -43.61 27.96
CA ALA A 153 -1.55 -42.60 28.34
C ALA A 153 -0.92 -41.22 28.61
N ARG A 154 -1.69 -40.19 28.23
CA ARG A 154 -1.92 -38.90 28.90
C ARG A 154 -0.90 -38.41 29.92
N GLN A 155 -0.31 -37.24 29.64
CA GLN A 155 -0.31 -36.15 30.62
C GLN A 155 -0.83 -34.86 29.96
N ASN A 156 -1.62 -34.15 30.74
CA ASN A 156 -2.56 -33.11 30.38
C ASN A 156 -2.09 -31.83 31.09
N LEU A 157 -1.83 -30.74 30.36
CA LEU A 157 -1.81 -29.39 30.92
C LEU A 157 -2.31 -28.42 29.82
N TYR A 158 -3.42 -27.75 30.10
CA TYR A 158 -4.08 -26.65 29.37
C TYR A 158 -4.41 -25.55 30.41
N PRO A 159 -4.83 -24.28 30.08
CA PRO A 159 -5.32 -23.77 28.78
C PRO A 159 -4.90 -22.32 28.32
N THR A 160 -4.80 -22.15 26.98
CA THR A 160 -5.24 -21.05 26.03
C THR A 160 -4.91 -19.54 26.23
N PRO A 161 -5.09 -18.63 25.21
CA PRO A 161 -5.49 -18.82 23.79
C PRO A 161 -4.64 -18.11 22.68
N ASN A 162 -4.71 -18.71 21.48
CA ASN A 162 -4.73 -18.12 20.14
C ASN A 162 -3.44 -17.53 19.50
N VAL A 163 -2.60 -18.44 19.01
CA VAL A 163 -1.91 -18.30 17.71
C VAL A 163 -2.11 -19.60 16.90
N THR A 164 -2.78 -19.46 15.76
CA THR A 164 -2.57 -20.11 14.45
C THR A 164 -2.13 -21.58 14.39
N LEU A 165 -2.94 -22.44 13.74
CA LEU A 165 -2.49 -23.20 12.56
C LEU A 165 -3.64 -23.82 11.76
N CYS A 166 -3.55 -23.65 10.45
CA CYS A 166 -4.43 -24.12 9.39
C CYS A 166 -4.26 -25.62 9.13
N ALA A 167 -5.35 -26.35 8.85
CA ALA A 167 -5.50 -27.35 7.78
C ALA A 167 -6.52 -28.44 8.14
N LEU A 168 -7.75 -28.32 7.62
CA LEU A 168 -8.51 -29.48 7.18
C LEU A 168 -9.07 -29.17 5.79
N SER A 169 -8.38 -29.72 4.81
CA SER A 169 -8.81 -29.91 3.44
C SER A 169 -10.04 -30.82 3.38
N GLY A 170 -11.04 -30.40 2.60
CA GLY A 170 -11.92 -31.31 1.85
C GLY A 170 -13.15 -31.82 2.59
N VAL A 171 -14.26 -31.08 2.48
CA VAL A 171 -15.58 -31.69 2.26
C VAL A 171 -16.30 -30.86 1.21
N SER A 172 -16.46 -31.45 0.03
CA SER A 172 -17.32 -30.98 -1.05
C SER A 172 -18.77 -31.03 -0.57
N ALA A 173 -19.47 -29.90 -0.51
CA ALA A 173 -20.91 -29.85 -0.25
C ALA A 173 -21.66 -29.80 -1.58
N GLU A 174 -21.86 -30.97 -2.16
CA GLU A 174 -22.82 -31.21 -3.22
C GLU A 174 -24.14 -31.63 -2.54
N ILE A 175 -25.10 -30.71 -2.41
CA ILE A 175 -26.48 -31.06 -2.03
C ILE A 175 -27.39 -30.66 -3.19
N ARG A 176 -27.63 -31.65 -4.05
CA ARG A 176 -28.71 -31.68 -5.02
C ARG A 176 -29.74 -32.73 -4.55
N GLU A 177 -30.89 -32.22 -4.14
CA GLU A 177 -32.25 -32.75 -4.35
C GLU A 177 -32.49 -34.28 -4.23
N LYS A 178 -33.24 -34.69 -3.19
CA LYS A 178 -34.27 -35.74 -3.22
C LYS A 178 -35.03 -35.87 -1.89
N ARG A 179 -36.14 -35.15 -1.76
CA ARG A 179 -37.45 -35.65 -1.32
C ARG A 179 -38.51 -34.57 -1.48
#